data_AF-A0A975J1F4-F1
#
_entry.id   AF-A0A975J1F4-F1
#
_cell.length_a   1.000
_cell.length_b   1.000
_cell.length_c   1.000
_cell.angle_alpha   90.00
_cell.angle_beta   90.00
_cell.angle_gamma   90.00
#
_symmetry.space_group_name_H-M   'P 1'
#
loop_
_entity.id
_entity.type
_entity.pdbx_description
1 polymer ?
#
loop_
_entity_poly.entity_id
_entity_poly.type
_entity_poly.pdbx_seq_one_letter_code
_entity_poly.pdbx_strand_id
1 'polypeptide(L)'
;MHSELNSLKFCYFRPIRLALASAFLALMPTTVIGDEALPYAEHFNPANGFKPAQRNLTAIFLQMAGSFEHYGTPANYLRHANAEAKRVEAAWLKAKGKPAKFRPEYFTEEYIEKLITGWNQMERVLALESFTRTSGRQMRYAIIGSGSMTPAELASLEPNLTAEESAEFRRLVAKPYFTKDDFVSLERFYADGKGHHKLTAIGKEAVNRRVRRGTMDQRELDKDIEASKEGTTILSILSAHQRRTVGGINGTSAAANADDLQTALVKGLKLAEDRVEVDRLPSTERDALTFSHAIKGLLDQRLKEISKQATPEQMKAMKTATTLMFENLIVASQLEFEAGLWDEVLQR
;
A
#
# COMPACT_ATOMS: atom_id res chain seq x y z
N MET A 1 21.64 -26.81 20.93
CA MET A 1 20.25 -26.36 20.71
C MET A 1 20.01 -26.16 19.21
N HIS A 2 19.64 -27.23 18.49
CA HIS A 2 19.55 -27.21 17.00
C HIS A 2 18.40 -28.08 16.45
N SER A 3 17.36 -28.36 17.24
CA SER A 3 16.37 -29.42 16.92
C SER A 3 14.88 -29.02 16.97
N GLU A 4 14.52 -27.74 17.14
CA GLU A 4 13.10 -27.34 17.26
C GLU A 4 12.49 -26.69 16.01
N LEU A 5 13.27 -26.42 14.97
CA LEU A 5 12.75 -25.88 13.68
C LEU A 5 12.27 -26.96 12.69
N ASN A 6 12.36 -28.25 13.04
CA ASN A 6 12.12 -29.37 12.11
C ASN A 6 10.75 -30.08 12.26
N SER A 7 9.84 -29.62 13.15
CA SER A 7 8.56 -30.32 13.42
C SER A 7 7.35 -29.81 12.63
N LEU A 8 7.47 -28.67 11.93
CA LEU A 8 6.41 -28.21 11.01
C LEU A 8 6.38 -29.09 9.75
N LYS A 9 5.50 -30.10 9.77
CA LYS A 9 5.15 -30.92 8.60
C LYS A 9 4.43 -30.06 7.55
N PHE A 10 5.20 -29.38 6.70
CA PHE A 10 4.70 -28.58 5.58
C PHE A 10 4.07 -29.45 4.48
N CYS A 11 2.83 -29.88 4.70
CA CYS A 11 2.00 -30.46 3.66
C CYS A 11 1.53 -29.37 2.68
N TYR A 12 1.88 -29.53 1.40
CA TYR A 12 1.39 -28.76 0.25
C TYR A 12 1.56 -27.22 0.32
N PHE A 13 2.74 -26.76 -0.11
CA PHE A 13 2.95 -25.37 -0.54
C PHE A 13 2.01 -25.01 -1.69
N ARG A 14 0.92 -24.28 -1.42
CA ARG A 14 0.17 -23.56 -2.46
C ARG A 14 0.99 -22.34 -2.94
N PRO A 15 1.13 -22.09 -4.25
CA PRO A 15 2.00 -21.03 -4.81
C PRO A 15 1.54 -19.59 -4.53
N ILE A 16 0.43 -19.41 -3.82
CA ILE A 16 -0.30 -18.17 -3.53
C ILE A 16 0.52 -17.06 -2.85
N ARG A 17 1.53 -17.39 -2.04
CA ARG A 17 2.19 -16.41 -1.15
C ARG A 17 3.33 -15.61 -1.79
N LEU A 18 3.81 -15.99 -2.97
CA LEU A 18 5.13 -15.55 -3.42
C LEU A 18 5.18 -14.18 -4.10
N ALA A 19 4.04 -13.53 -4.19
CA ALA A 19 3.77 -12.92 -5.46
C ALA A 19 4.08 -11.43 -5.53
N LEU A 20 4.55 -10.74 -4.47
CA LEU A 20 4.64 -9.26 -4.32
C LEU A 20 6.09 -8.70 -4.33
N ALA A 21 6.57 -7.86 -5.32
CA ALA A 21 7.84 -7.02 -5.37
C ALA A 21 8.92 -6.94 -6.55
N SER A 22 8.83 -6.13 -7.66
CA SER A 22 9.92 -5.74 -8.63
C SER A 22 9.59 -4.78 -9.80
N ALA A 23 10.49 -3.87 -10.17
CA ALA A 23 10.59 -3.14 -11.48
C ALA A 23 10.03 -1.71 -11.54
N PHE A 24 10.73 -0.73 -12.14
CA PHE A 24 12.16 -0.64 -12.52
C PHE A 24 12.58 0.84 -12.51
N LEU A 25 13.88 1.13 -12.38
CA LEU A 25 14.40 2.49 -12.25
C LEU A 25 14.95 2.98 -13.61
N ALA A 26 14.52 4.16 -14.07
CA ALA A 26 15.11 4.86 -15.21
C ALA A 26 15.03 6.39 -15.01
N LEU A 27 16.17 6.96 -14.59
CA LEU A 27 16.69 8.32 -14.83
C LEU A 27 15.71 9.44 -15.27
N MET A 28 15.56 10.48 -14.44
CA MET A 28 15.70 11.92 -14.78
C MET A 28 15.56 12.78 -13.50
N PRO A 29 15.97 14.07 -13.47
CA PRO A 29 16.28 14.77 -12.22
C PRO A 29 15.06 15.20 -11.41
N THR A 30 15.23 15.28 -10.09
CA THR A 30 14.28 15.89 -9.16
C THR A 30 14.29 17.41 -9.29
N THR A 31 13.58 17.94 -10.29
CA THR A 31 13.01 19.28 -10.14
C THR A 31 11.95 19.22 -9.05
N VAL A 32 12.11 20.05 -8.02
CA VAL A 32 11.10 20.24 -6.97
C VAL A 32 9.92 20.98 -7.61
N ILE A 33 8.95 20.22 -8.12
CA ILE A 33 7.68 20.76 -8.64
C ILE A 33 6.68 20.73 -7.48
N GLY A 34 6.50 21.89 -6.83
CA GLY A 34 5.34 22.26 -6.01
C GLY A 34 5.00 21.40 -4.80
N ASP A 35 4.85 22.03 -3.63
CA ASP A 35 4.38 21.38 -2.39
C ASP A 35 2.88 21.01 -2.42
N GLU A 36 2.47 20.14 -3.35
CA GLU A 36 1.25 19.34 -3.15
C GLU A 36 1.57 18.28 -2.09
N ALA A 37 1.07 18.51 -0.87
CA ALA A 37 1.24 17.60 0.24
C ALA A 37 0.72 16.20 -0.13
N LEU A 38 1.62 15.23 -0.25
CA LEU A 38 1.27 13.86 -0.64
C LEU A 38 0.25 13.28 0.36
N PRO A 39 -0.67 12.38 -0.05
CA PRO A 39 -1.72 11.85 0.83
C PRO A 39 -1.24 11.11 2.09
N TYR A 40 0.04 10.75 2.18
CA TYR A 40 0.63 10.23 3.43
C TYR A 40 1.22 11.31 4.34
N ALA A 41 1.41 12.56 3.90
CA ALA A 41 2.09 13.63 4.63
C ALA A 41 1.39 13.98 5.97
N GLU A 42 0.07 13.75 6.04
CA GLU A 42 -0.71 13.86 7.27
C GLU A 42 -0.42 12.73 8.29
N HIS A 43 0.26 11.66 7.90
CA HIS A 43 0.51 10.48 8.73
C HIS A 43 2.02 10.21 8.91
N PHE A 44 2.81 10.40 7.85
CA PHE A 44 4.26 10.28 7.83
C PHE A 44 4.87 11.51 7.15
N ASN A 45 5.80 12.20 7.82
CA ASN A 45 6.53 13.31 7.23
C ASN A 45 8.05 13.04 7.33
N PRO A 46 8.79 12.95 6.22
CA PRO A 46 10.23 12.71 6.22
C PRO A 46 11.06 13.59 7.17
N ALA A 47 10.66 14.84 7.40
CA ALA A 47 11.35 15.79 8.28
C ALA A 47 11.01 15.59 9.77
N ASN A 48 9.79 15.15 10.08
CA ASN A 48 9.29 15.00 11.46
C ASN A 48 9.22 13.53 11.93
N GLY A 49 9.44 12.58 11.02
CA GLY A 49 9.30 11.14 11.25
C GLY A 49 7.86 10.62 11.17
N PHE A 50 7.63 9.52 11.88
CA PHE A 50 6.33 8.89 12.06
C PHE A 50 5.51 9.64 13.12
N LYS A 51 4.18 9.63 13.01
CA LYS A 51 3.31 10.06 14.11
C LYS A 51 3.28 8.98 15.21
N PRO A 52 2.90 9.32 16.46
CA PRO A 52 2.63 8.33 17.50
C PRO A 52 1.55 7.31 17.08
N ALA A 53 1.43 6.20 17.81
CA ALA A 53 0.53 5.09 17.51
C ALA A 53 -0.87 5.53 17.04
N GLN A 54 -1.22 5.17 15.80
CA GLN A 54 -2.47 5.62 15.17
C GLN A 54 -3.67 4.73 15.53
N ARG A 55 -4.88 5.31 15.53
CA ARG A 55 -6.16 4.61 15.78
C ARG A 55 -6.98 4.36 14.51
N ASN A 56 -6.33 4.41 13.36
CA ASN A 56 -6.97 4.24 12.06
C ASN A 56 -6.04 3.41 11.16
N LEU A 57 -6.47 2.20 10.79
CA LEU A 57 -5.65 1.32 9.95
C LEU A 57 -5.33 1.92 8.59
N THR A 58 -6.19 2.80 8.05
CA THR A 58 -5.89 3.56 6.84
C THR A 58 -4.69 4.49 7.05
N ALA A 59 -4.67 5.24 8.15
CA ALA A 59 -3.57 6.14 8.48
C ALA A 59 -2.26 5.37 8.67
N ILE A 60 -2.33 4.20 9.31
CA ILE A 60 -1.20 3.28 9.50
C ILE A 60 -0.65 2.78 8.17
N PHE A 61 -1.52 2.29 7.29
CA PHE A 61 -1.12 1.79 5.98
C PHE A 61 -0.58 2.91 5.08
N LEU A 62 -1.11 4.13 5.16
CA LEU A 62 -0.56 5.31 4.48
C LEU A 62 0.79 5.75 5.07
N GLN A 63 0.95 5.71 6.40
CA GLN A 63 2.22 5.96 7.09
C GLN A 63 3.30 4.95 6.64
N MET A 64 2.97 3.66 6.61
CA MET A 64 3.84 2.60 6.09
C MET A 64 4.18 2.81 4.60
N ALA A 65 3.19 3.13 3.77
CA ALA A 65 3.38 3.42 2.36
C ALA A 65 4.34 4.61 2.10
N GLY A 66 4.15 5.72 2.83
CA GLY A 66 5.04 6.89 2.75
C GLY A 66 6.46 6.59 3.23
N SER A 67 6.59 5.82 4.31
CA SER A 67 7.88 5.35 4.82
C SER A 67 8.63 4.52 3.78
N PHE A 68 7.93 3.63 3.07
CA PHE A 68 8.51 2.80 2.02
C PHE A 68 8.92 3.63 0.79
N GLU A 69 8.06 4.56 0.34
CA GLU A 69 8.33 5.47 -0.78
C GLU A 69 9.57 6.35 -0.48
N HIS A 70 9.70 6.86 0.74
CA HIS A 70 10.78 7.77 1.13
C HIS A 70 12.10 7.08 1.53
N TYR A 71 12.08 6.01 2.33
CA TYR A 71 13.31 5.36 2.80
C TYR A 71 13.75 4.16 1.96
N GLY A 72 12.86 3.56 1.15
CA GLY A 72 13.18 2.35 0.40
C GLY A 72 13.41 1.10 1.27
N THR A 73 13.01 1.11 2.54
CA THR A 73 13.18 -0.05 3.43
C THR A 73 12.02 -0.20 4.42
N PRO A 74 11.56 -1.42 4.74
CA PRO A 74 10.58 -1.67 5.78
C PRO A 74 11.14 -1.46 7.21
N ALA A 75 12.47 -1.41 7.36
CA ALA A 75 13.15 -1.37 8.66
C ALA A 75 12.69 -0.21 9.56
N ASN A 76 12.50 0.99 9.00
CA ASN A 76 12.10 2.16 9.77
C ASN A 76 10.68 2.03 10.34
N TYR A 77 9.75 1.49 9.54
CA TYR A 77 8.37 1.27 9.99
C TYR A 77 8.28 0.18 11.07
N LEU A 78 8.98 -0.96 10.91
CA LEU A 78 9.02 -2.02 11.92
C LEU A 78 9.56 -1.52 13.28
N ARG A 79 10.66 -0.74 13.25
CA ARG A 79 11.24 -0.14 14.46
C ARG A 79 10.28 0.85 15.11
N HIS A 80 9.60 1.69 14.32
CA HIS A 80 8.58 2.61 14.82
C HIS A 80 7.43 1.89 15.54
N ALA A 81 6.77 0.94 14.89
CA ALA A 81 5.63 0.23 15.47
C ALA A 81 5.98 -0.49 16.78
N ASN A 82 7.18 -1.09 16.86
CA ASN A 82 7.69 -1.72 18.08
C ASN A 82 8.04 -0.70 19.18
N ALA A 83 8.62 0.45 18.83
CA ALA A 83 8.91 1.52 19.79
C ALA A 83 7.63 2.08 20.42
N GLU A 84 6.59 2.30 19.61
CA GLU A 84 5.28 2.75 20.10
C GLU A 84 4.58 1.69 20.95
N ALA A 85 4.63 0.41 20.57
CA ALA A 85 4.11 -0.67 21.41
C ALA A 85 4.78 -0.70 22.79
N LYS A 86 6.12 -0.63 22.84
CA LYS A 86 6.87 -0.53 24.10
C LYS A 86 6.49 0.71 24.91
N ARG A 87 6.32 1.87 24.27
CA ARG A 87 5.89 3.13 24.92
C ARG A 87 4.56 2.95 25.62
N VAL A 88 3.57 2.40 24.92
CA VAL A 88 2.21 2.20 25.44
C VAL A 88 2.18 1.08 26.49
N GLU A 89 2.91 -0.01 26.32
CA GLU A 89 3.08 -1.05 27.35
C GLU A 89 3.65 -0.49 28.66
N ALA A 90 4.68 0.35 28.60
CA ALA A 90 5.29 0.97 29.76
C ALA A 90 4.35 1.98 30.45
N ALA A 91 3.63 2.79 29.66
CA ALA A 91 2.61 3.70 30.18
C ALA A 91 1.46 2.93 30.85
N TRP A 92 1.01 1.83 30.26
CA TRP A 92 -0.03 0.97 30.79
C TRP A 92 0.38 0.26 32.09
N LEU A 93 1.59 -0.31 32.12
CA LEU A 93 2.15 -0.93 33.32
C LEU A 93 2.24 0.08 34.48
N LYS A 94 2.71 1.31 34.21
CA LYS A 94 2.76 2.40 35.19
C LYS A 94 1.37 2.81 35.69
N ALA A 95 0.37 2.85 34.82
CA ALA A 95 -0.97 3.32 35.16
C ALA A 95 -1.87 2.26 35.82
N LYS A 96 -1.69 0.98 35.48
CA LYS A 96 -2.61 -0.12 35.86
C LYS A 96 -1.94 -1.24 36.67
N GLY A 97 -0.63 -1.17 36.94
CA GLY A 97 0.12 -2.15 37.75
C GLY A 97 0.29 -3.53 37.11
N LYS A 98 -0.15 -3.71 35.86
CA LYS A 98 -0.07 -4.96 35.09
C LYS A 98 0.31 -4.66 33.63
N PRO A 99 1.07 -5.51 32.93
CA PRO A 99 1.41 -5.28 31.53
C PRO A 99 0.16 -5.35 30.64
N ALA A 100 0.15 -4.54 29.58
CA ALA A 100 -0.81 -4.71 28.50
C ALA A 100 -0.42 -5.98 27.70
N LYS A 101 -1.40 -6.76 27.25
CA LYS A 101 -1.18 -8.00 26.50
C LYS A 101 -1.74 -7.88 25.09
N PHE A 102 -1.07 -7.10 24.26
CA PHE A 102 -1.43 -6.90 22.85
C PHE A 102 -0.26 -7.19 21.90
N ARG A 103 0.99 -6.88 22.29
CA ARG A 103 2.17 -7.32 21.53
C ARG A 103 2.41 -8.83 21.65
N PRO A 104 2.65 -9.54 20.54
CA PRO A 104 3.10 -10.93 20.59
C PRO A 104 4.48 -11.05 21.26
N GLU A 105 4.65 -12.05 22.14
CA GLU A 105 5.89 -12.22 22.92
C GLU A 105 7.15 -12.39 22.05
N TYR A 106 7.02 -13.00 20.87
CA TYR A 106 8.12 -13.17 19.92
C TYR A 106 8.51 -11.87 19.20
N PHE A 107 7.65 -10.83 19.19
CA PHE A 107 7.89 -9.58 18.48
C PHE A 107 8.79 -8.66 19.32
N THR A 108 10.05 -9.08 19.44
CA THR A 108 11.10 -8.40 20.20
C THR A 108 11.98 -7.56 19.28
N GLU A 109 12.80 -6.70 19.87
CA GLU A 109 13.81 -5.93 19.13
C GLU A 109 14.86 -6.84 18.47
N GLU A 110 15.32 -7.89 19.14
CA GLU A 110 16.22 -8.89 18.57
C GLU A 110 15.58 -9.61 17.37
N TYR A 111 14.28 -9.92 17.45
CA TYR A 111 13.54 -10.52 16.34
C TYR A 111 13.40 -9.57 15.14
N ILE A 112 13.11 -8.29 15.39
CA ILE A 112 13.02 -7.26 14.34
C ILE A 112 14.38 -7.05 13.66
N GLU A 113 15.48 -6.97 14.41
CA GLU A 113 16.82 -6.84 13.82
C GLU A 113 17.26 -8.10 13.06
N LYS A 114 16.78 -9.30 13.44
CA LYS A 114 16.92 -10.51 12.62
C LYS A 114 16.16 -10.41 11.30
N LEU A 115 14.91 -9.91 11.30
CA LEU A 115 14.14 -9.67 10.07
C LEU A 115 14.83 -8.64 9.15
N ILE A 116 15.30 -7.52 9.72
CA ILE A 116 16.00 -6.47 8.98
C ILE A 116 17.34 -6.96 8.43
N THR A 117 18.09 -7.76 9.20
CA THR A 117 19.34 -8.37 8.75
C THR A 117 19.08 -9.32 7.57
N GLY A 118 18.07 -10.19 7.66
CA GLY A 118 17.68 -11.08 6.56
C GLY A 118 17.22 -10.33 5.32
N TRP A 119 16.50 -9.21 5.48
CA TRP A 119 16.13 -8.31 4.39
C TRP A 119 17.34 -7.69 3.70
N ASN A 120 18.23 -7.07 4.48
CA ASN A 120 19.42 -6.37 3.97
C ASN A 120 20.41 -7.33 3.27
N GLN A 121 20.52 -8.58 3.73
CA GLN A 121 21.30 -9.62 3.04
C GLN A 121 20.83 -9.87 1.60
N MET A 122 19.55 -9.65 1.30
CA MET A 122 18.98 -9.79 -0.03
C MET A 122 18.93 -8.48 -0.82
N GLU A 123 19.21 -7.33 -0.20
CA GLU A 123 18.92 -6.00 -0.75
C GLU A 123 19.55 -5.77 -2.11
N ARG A 124 20.85 -6.10 -2.27
CA ARG A 124 21.54 -5.97 -3.56
C ARG A 124 21.03 -6.97 -4.60
N VAL A 125 20.67 -8.19 -4.18
CA VAL A 125 20.28 -9.30 -5.08
C VAL A 125 18.88 -9.07 -5.65
N LEU A 126 17.94 -8.69 -4.78
CA LEU A 126 16.55 -8.34 -5.09
C LEU A 126 16.34 -6.84 -5.37
N ALA A 127 17.42 -6.04 -5.45
CA ALA A 127 17.40 -4.58 -5.59
C ALA A 127 16.35 -3.88 -4.68
N LEU A 128 16.24 -4.34 -3.43
CA LEU A 128 15.05 -4.15 -2.58
C LEU A 128 14.72 -2.69 -2.30
N GLU A 129 15.70 -1.78 -2.31
CA GLU A 129 15.43 -0.34 -2.16
C GLU A 129 14.46 0.17 -3.23
N SER A 130 14.85 0.03 -4.51
CA SER A 130 14.02 0.44 -5.67
C SER A 130 12.66 -0.23 -5.69
N PHE A 131 12.59 -1.48 -5.23
CA PHE A 131 11.33 -2.18 -5.10
C PHE A 131 10.46 -1.52 -4.01
N THR A 132 11.00 -1.35 -2.80
CA THR A 132 10.24 -0.87 -1.64
C THR A 132 9.69 0.52 -1.91
N ARG A 133 10.49 1.40 -2.55
CA ARG A 133 10.03 2.72 -3.02
C ARG A 133 8.81 2.62 -3.93
N THR A 134 8.89 1.73 -4.92
CA THR A 134 7.78 1.46 -5.85
C THR A 134 6.57 0.91 -5.11
N SER A 135 6.77 -0.01 -4.15
CA SER A 135 5.70 -0.53 -3.31
C SER A 135 5.01 0.53 -2.47
N GLY A 136 5.75 1.43 -1.83
CA GLY A 136 5.15 2.52 -1.05
C GLY A 136 4.19 3.34 -1.90
N ARG A 137 4.62 3.72 -3.11
CA ARG A 137 3.78 4.43 -4.08
C ARG A 137 2.55 3.62 -4.50
N GLN A 138 2.74 2.39 -4.97
CA GLN A 138 1.65 1.53 -5.44
C GLN A 138 0.67 1.16 -4.31
N MET A 139 1.17 1.01 -3.07
CA MET A 139 0.37 0.73 -1.89
C MET A 139 -0.51 1.94 -1.55
N ARG A 140 0.06 3.16 -1.55
CA ARG A 140 -0.73 4.40 -1.44
C ARG A 140 -1.81 4.45 -2.53
N TYR A 141 -1.47 4.21 -3.78
CA TYR A 141 -2.43 4.19 -4.89
C TYR A 141 -3.54 3.14 -4.72
N ALA A 142 -3.21 1.94 -4.22
CA ALA A 142 -4.19 0.90 -3.90
C ALA A 142 -5.14 1.30 -2.75
N ILE A 143 -4.70 2.17 -1.84
CA ILE A 143 -5.51 2.69 -0.72
C ILE A 143 -6.39 3.87 -1.16
N ILE A 144 -5.82 4.88 -1.84
CA ILE A 144 -6.52 6.14 -2.16
C ILE A 144 -7.26 6.14 -3.50
N GLY A 145 -6.93 5.20 -4.39
CA GLY A 145 -7.45 5.10 -5.76
C GLY A 145 -6.87 6.15 -6.70
N SER A 146 -6.99 5.90 -8.02
CA SER A 146 -6.52 6.84 -9.06
C SER A 146 -7.29 8.17 -9.09
N GLY A 147 -8.47 8.22 -8.46
CA GLY A 147 -9.24 9.45 -8.28
C GLY A 147 -8.56 10.49 -7.39
N SER A 148 -7.63 10.07 -6.53
CA SER A 148 -6.94 10.90 -5.53
C SER A 148 -5.48 11.18 -5.88
N MET A 149 -5.04 10.81 -7.10
CA MET A 149 -3.70 11.08 -7.61
C MET A 149 -3.58 12.48 -8.17
N THR A 150 -2.40 13.08 -8.04
CA THR A 150 -2.11 14.36 -8.71
C THR A 150 -2.03 14.18 -10.24
N PRO A 151 -2.17 15.26 -11.03
CA PRO A 151 -1.95 15.19 -12.48
C PRO A 151 -0.58 14.64 -12.87
N ALA A 152 0.47 14.97 -12.12
CA ALA A 152 1.82 14.47 -12.36
C ALA A 152 1.93 12.96 -12.08
N GLU A 153 1.27 12.48 -11.03
CA GLU A 153 1.23 11.05 -10.70
C GLU A 153 0.49 10.24 -11.76
N LEU A 154 -0.69 10.69 -12.17
CA LEU A 154 -1.45 10.07 -13.27
C LEU A 154 -0.59 10.00 -14.54
N ALA A 155 0.07 11.09 -14.92
CA ALA A 155 0.92 11.11 -16.11
C ALA A 155 2.15 10.21 -16.01
N SER A 156 2.64 9.92 -14.80
CA SER A 156 3.75 8.98 -14.59
C SER A 156 3.36 7.51 -14.83
N LEU A 157 2.05 7.19 -14.86
CA LEU A 157 1.52 5.86 -15.18
C LEU A 157 1.35 5.63 -16.70
N GLU A 158 1.67 6.63 -17.53
CA GLU A 158 1.36 6.65 -18.97
C GLU A 158 2.65 6.59 -19.83
N PRO A 159 3.41 5.48 -19.81
CA PRO A 159 4.76 5.39 -20.40
C PRO A 159 4.79 5.51 -21.93
N ASN A 160 3.64 5.46 -22.59
CA ASN A 160 3.52 5.52 -24.05
C ASN A 160 3.34 6.95 -24.58
N LEU A 161 3.12 7.95 -23.72
CA LEU A 161 2.93 9.34 -24.12
C LEU A 161 4.28 10.02 -24.42
N THR A 162 4.31 10.86 -25.46
CA THR A 162 5.42 11.81 -25.63
C THR A 162 5.40 12.89 -24.53
N ALA A 163 6.46 13.68 -24.41
CA ALA A 163 6.50 14.80 -23.46
C ALA A 163 5.36 15.82 -23.70
N GLU A 164 5.00 16.07 -24.96
CA GLU A 164 3.89 16.94 -25.35
C GLU A 164 2.54 16.33 -24.98
N GLU A 165 2.32 15.05 -25.30
CA GLU A 165 1.08 14.34 -24.95
C GLU A 165 0.90 14.20 -23.43
N SER A 166 2.00 14.02 -22.69
CA SER A 166 2.03 14.01 -21.22
C SER A 166 1.74 15.39 -20.61
N ALA A 167 2.18 16.48 -21.25
CA ALA A 167 1.80 17.84 -20.84
C ALA A 167 0.31 18.12 -21.07
N GLU A 168 -0.23 17.71 -22.23
CA GLU A 168 -1.66 17.86 -22.53
C GLU A 168 -2.53 16.98 -21.62
N PHE A 169 -2.14 15.71 -21.39
CA PHE A 169 -2.84 14.83 -20.46
C PHE A 169 -2.87 15.42 -19.04
N ARG A 170 -1.76 15.96 -18.54
CA ARG A 170 -1.73 16.69 -17.25
C ARG A 170 -2.69 17.87 -17.22
N ARG A 171 -2.75 18.67 -18.29
CA ARG A 171 -3.69 19.80 -18.41
C ARG A 171 -5.15 19.35 -18.38
N LEU A 172 -5.46 18.21 -19.00
CA LEU A 172 -6.80 17.62 -18.99
C LEU A 172 -7.17 17.08 -17.60
N VAL A 173 -6.29 16.31 -16.95
CA VAL A 173 -6.60 15.74 -15.62
C VAL A 173 -6.44 16.73 -14.46
N ALA A 174 -5.84 17.90 -14.66
CA ALA A 174 -5.86 19.00 -13.70
C ALA A 174 -7.27 19.61 -13.52
N LYS A 175 -8.19 19.39 -14.46
CA LYS A 175 -9.57 19.90 -14.34
C LYS A 175 -10.42 19.00 -13.43
N PRO A 176 -11.34 19.55 -12.61
CA PRO A 176 -12.26 18.74 -11.82
C PRO A 176 -13.32 18.03 -12.69
N TYR A 177 -13.70 18.69 -13.79
CA TYR A 177 -14.61 18.23 -14.84
C TYR A 177 -14.42 19.11 -16.09
N PHE A 178 -14.96 18.68 -17.24
CA PHE A 178 -14.91 19.46 -18.48
C PHE A 178 -16.19 20.25 -18.73
N THR A 179 -16.07 21.40 -19.40
CA THR A 179 -17.21 22.22 -19.85
C THR A 179 -17.38 22.13 -21.38
N LYS A 180 -18.39 22.81 -21.94
CA LYS A 180 -18.58 22.89 -23.40
C LYS A 180 -17.37 23.51 -24.12
N ASP A 181 -16.70 24.47 -23.49
CA ASP A 181 -15.54 25.17 -24.05
C ASP A 181 -14.30 24.25 -24.17
N ASP A 182 -14.30 23.13 -23.44
CA ASP A 182 -13.24 22.14 -23.48
C ASP A 182 -13.34 21.17 -24.66
N PHE A 183 -14.47 21.16 -25.38
CA PHE A 183 -14.74 20.18 -26.43
C PHE A 183 -13.63 20.10 -27.49
N VAL A 184 -13.13 21.24 -27.98
CA VAL A 184 -12.04 21.31 -28.98
C VAL A 184 -10.72 20.73 -28.44
N SER A 185 -10.48 20.82 -27.12
CA SER A 185 -9.32 20.19 -26.49
C SER A 185 -9.49 18.68 -26.39
N LEU A 186 -10.69 18.23 -25.97
CA LEU A 186 -11.01 16.82 -25.85
C LEU A 186 -10.99 16.12 -27.21
N GLU A 187 -11.69 16.64 -28.21
CA GLU A 187 -11.71 16.11 -29.58
C GLU A 187 -10.28 15.93 -30.13
N ARG A 188 -9.42 16.93 -29.93
CA ARG A 188 -8.00 16.84 -30.31
C ARG A 188 -7.26 15.70 -29.58
N PHE A 189 -7.55 15.45 -28.31
CA PHE A 189 -6.90 14.41 -27.51
C PHE A 189 -7.44 12.99 -27.79
N TYR A 190 -8.73 12.88 -28.09
CA TYR A 190 -9.40 11.64 -28.48
C TYR A 190 -9.11 11.21 -29.93
N ALA A 191 -8.76 12.15 -30.81
CA ALA A 191 -8.39 11.86 -32.19
C ALA A 191 -7.22 10.86 -32.31
N ASP A 192 -7.26 10.03 -33.35
CA ASP A 192 -6.23 9.03 -33.60
C ASP A 192 -4.84 9.65 -33.69
N GLY A 193 -3.87 9.00 -33.03
CA GLY A 193 -2.48 9.49 -32.96
C GLY A 193 -2.20 10.59 -31.93
N LYS A 194 -3.19 11.09 -31.16
CA LYS A 194 -3.04 12.31 -30.30
C LYS A 194 -2.98 12.12 -28.78
N GLY A 195 -3.00 10.89 -28.28
CA GLY A 195 -2.78 10.61 -26.85
C GLY A 195 -3.74 9.58 -26.26
N HIS A 196 -5.06 9.77 -26.38
CA HIS A 196 -6.04 8.95 -25.66
C HIS A 196 -5.89 7.43 -25.90
N HIS A 197 -5.65 7.00 -27.14
CA HIS A 197 -5.47 5.58 -27.47
C HIS A 197 -4.25 4.94 -26.76
N LYS A 198 -3.19 5.72 -26.49
CA LYS A 198 -1.94 5.31 -25.83
C LYS A 198 -2.07 5.14 -24.32
N LEU A 199 -3.12 5.72 -23.72
CA LEU A 199 -3.35 5.70 -22.28
C LEU A 199 -3.64 4.28 -21.76
N THR A 200 -3.22 4.02 -20.53
CA THR A 200 -3.65 2.88 -19.72
C THR A 200 -5.15 2.97 -19.38
N ALA A 201 -5.72 1.90 -18.83
CA ALA A 201 -7.09 1.90 -18.31
C ALA A 201 -7.30 2.98 -17.22
N ILE A 202 -6.26 3.27 -16.41
CA ILE A 202 -6.29 4.30 -15.36
C ILE A 202 -6.33 5.71 -15.98
N GLY A 203 -5.46 6.01 -16.95
CA GLY A 203 -5.48 7.29 -17.66
C GLY A 203 -6.79 7.52 -18.40
N LYS A 204 -7.34 6.49 -19.06
CA LYS A 204 -8.64 6.54 -19.74
C LYS A 204 -9.78 6.82 -18.75
N GLU A 205 -9.82 6.15 -17.60
CA GLU A 205 -10.76 6.48 -16.52
C GLU A 205 -10.61 7.94 -16.08
N ALA A 206 -9.39 8.41 -15.85
CA ALA A 206 -9.14 9.74 -15.31
C ALA A 206 -9.74 10.83 -16.21
N VAL A 207 -9.65 10.69 -17.54
CA VAL A 207 -10.33 11.58 -18.50
C VAL A 207 -11.84 11.32 -18.52
N ASN A 208 -12.28 10.07 -18.69
CA ASN A 208 -13.70 9.71 -18.81
C ASN A 208 -14.54 10.14 -17.59
N ARG A 209 -13.99 10.07 -16.37
CA ARG A 209 -14.64 10.56 -15.15
C ARG A 209 -14.89 12.06 -15.20
N ARG A 210 -13.94 12.84 -15.72
CA ARG A 210 -14.04 14.30 -15.86
C ARG A 210 -15.00 14.71 -16.97
N VAL A 211 -15.10 13.89 -18.03
CA VAL A 211 -16.15 14.02 -19.06
C VAL A 211 -17.52 13.75 -18.43
N ARG A 212 -17.70 12.63 -17.71
CA ARG A 212 -18.96 12.30 -17.02
C ARG A 212 -19.40 13.40 -16.05
N ARG A 213 -18.48 13.88 -15.21
CA ARG A 213 -18.76 14.99 -14.27
C ARG A 213 -19.17 16.29 -14.98
N GLY A 214 -18.66 16.53 -16.19
CA GLY A 214 -19.08 17.65 -17.04
C GLY A 214 -20.50 17.56 -17.61
N THR A 215 -21.13 16.37 -17.52
CA THR A 215 -22.51 16.12 -17.97
C THR A 215 -23.52 15.97 -16.83
N MET A 216 -23.05 15.96 -15.57
CA MET A 216 -23.88 15.82 -14.37
C MET A 216 -24.51 17.16 -13.97
N ASP A 217 -25.68 17.11 -13.31
CA ASP A 217 -26.16 18.28 -12.56
C ASP A 217 -25.33 18.50 -11.27
N GLN A 218 -25.45 19.66 -10.62
CA GLN A 218 -24.65 19.96 -9.41
C GLN A 218 -24.88 18.95 -8.27
N ARG A 219 -26.11 18.47 -8.09
CA ARG A 219 -26.47 17.53 -7.02
C ARG A 219 -25.95 16.12 -7.32
N GLU A 220 -25.90 15.73 -8.58
CA GLU A 220 -25.25 14.50 -9.04
C GLU A 220 -23.73 14.59 -8.91
N LEU A 221 -23.14 15.73 -9.29
CA LEU A 221 -21.72 16.00 -9.16
C LEU A 221 -21.26 15.95 -7.69
N ASP A 222 -21.99 16.59 -6.78
CA ASP A 222 -21.70 16.56 -5.34
C ASP A 222 -21.71 15.12 -4.79
N LYS A 223 -22.69 14.30 -5.23
CA LYS A 223 -22.76 12.87 -4.88
C LYS A 223 -21.63 12.05 -5.48
N ASP A 224 -21.23 12.29 -6.73
CA ASP A 224 -20.11 11.58 -7.36
C ASP A 224 -18.77 11.95 -6.71
N ILE A 225 -18.61 13.22 -6.32
CA ILE A 225 -17.46 13.68 -5.54
C ILE A 225 -17.43 12.97 -4.18
N GLU A 226 -18.55 12.92 -3.44
CA GLU A 226 -18.61 12.24 -2.15
C GLU A 226 -18.40 10.73 -2.26
N ALA A 227 -19.05 10.06 -3.22
CA ALA A 227 -18.85 8.63 -3.50
C ALA A 227 -17.39 8.34 -3.89
N SER A 228 -16.69 9.27 -4.55
CA SER A 228 -15.27 9.11 -4.85
C SER A 228 -14.36 9.20 -3.61
N LYS A 229 -14.87 9.64 -2.45
CA LYS A 229 -14.19 9.59 -1.14
C LYS A 229 -14.47 8.31 -0.36
N GLU A 230 -15.52 7.54 -0.67
CA GLU A 230 -15.85 6.27 0.01
C GLU A 230 -14.73 5.22 -0.12
N GLY A 231 -13.83 5.41 -1.10
CA GLY A 231 -12.52 4.80 -1.10
C GLY A 231 -12.43 3.47 -1.83
N THR A 232 -11.27 2.83 -1.75
CA THR A 232 -11.00 1.58 -2.46
C THR A 232 -11.45 0.35 -1.67
N THR A 233 -11.37 -0.82 -2.32
CA THR A 233 -11.59 -2.12 -1.65
C THR A 233 -10.68 -2.30 -0.43
N ILE A 234 -9.46 -1.73 -0.43
CA ILE A 234 -8.58 -1.74 0.77
C ILE A 234 -9.23 -0.98 1.92
N LEU A 235 -9.75 0.22 1.69
CA LEU A 235 -10.39 1.03 2.73
C LEU A 235 -11.60 0.32 3.34
N SER A 236 -12.36 -0.43 2.53
CA SER A 236 -13.45 -1.29 3.01
C SER A 236 -12.94 -2.43 3.91
N ILE A 237 -11.86 -3.12 3.51
CA ILE A 237 -11.23 -4.20 4.29
C ILE A 237 -10.69 -3.68 5.63
N LEU A 238 -9.90 -2.60 5.61
CA LEU A 238 -9.30 -1.99 6.80
C LEU A 238 -10.39 -1.51 7.78
N SER A 239 -11.44 -0.86 7.27
CA SER A 239 -12.57 -0.40 8.09
C SER A 239 -13.36 -1.55 8.71
N ALA A 240 -13.56 -2.65 7.98
CA ALA A 240 -14.23 -3.83 8.51
C ALA A 240 -13.40 -4.53 9.59
N HIS A 241 -12.08 -4.64 9.39
CA HIS A 241 -11.16 -5.21 10.37
C HIS A 241 -11.08 -4.38 11.64
N GLN A 242 -10.87 -3.05 11.50
CA GLN A 242 -10.87 -2.08 12.60
C GLN A 242 -12.12 -2.20 13.48
N ARG A 243 -13.32 -2.30 12.89
CA ARG A 243 -14.57 -2.50 13.64
C ARG A 243 -14.58 -3.82 14.43
N ARG A 244 -14.07 -4.92 13.88
CA ARG A 244 -13.98 -6.22 14.57
C ARG A 244 -13.00 -6.20 15.74
N THR A 245 -11.81 -5.59 15.56
CA THR A 245 -10.82 -5.48 16.66
C THR A 245 -11.33 -4.58 17.79
N VAL A 246 -11.94 -3.43 17.48
CA VAL A 246 -12.57 -2.55 18.49
C VAL A 246 -13.73 -3.27 19.21
N GLY A 247 -14.58 -4.00 18.48
CA GLY A 247 -15.62 -4.83 19.08
C GLY A 247 -15.05 -5.92 20.00
N GLY A 248 -13.92 -6.52 19.62
CA GLY A 248 -13.16 -7.44 20.46
C GLY A 248 -12.67 -6.85 21.77
N ILE A 249 -12.00 -5.70 21.72
CA ILE A 249 -11.48 -5.00 22.90
C ILE A 249 -12.61 -4.56 23.84
N ASN A 250 -13.76 -4.18 23.28
CA ASN A 250 -14.96 -3.81 24.03
C ASN A 250 -15.82 -5.01 24.48
N GLY A 251 -15.44 -6.25 24.13
CA GLY A 251 -16.19 -7.47 24.48
C GLY A 251 -17.52 -7.66 23.75
N THR A 252 -17.77 -6.92 22.66
CA THR A 252 -19.02 -7.01 21.86
C THR A 252 -18.91 -7.95 20.67
N SER A 253 -17.71 -8.38 20.30
CA SER A 253 -17.47 -9.41 19.27
C SER A 253 -16.21 -10.23 19.59
N ALA A 254 -15.92 -11.27 18.80
CA ALA A 254 -14.57 -11.84 18.79
C ALA A 254 -13.57 -10.80 18.25
N ALA A 255 -12.41 -10.66 18.90
CA ALA A 255 -11.34 -9.79 18.44
C ALA A 255 -10.73 -10.32 17.15
N ALA A 256 -10.57 -9.45 16.16
CA ALA A 256 -9.83 -9.77 14.93
C ALA A 256 -8.35 -9.43 15.09
N ASN A 257 -7.47 -10.31 14.61
CA ASN A 257 -6.01 -10.24 14.79
C ASN A 257 -5.25 -9.99 13.46
N ALA A 258 -3.92 -10.07 13.47
CA ALA A 258 -3.10 -9.90 12.26
C ALA A 258 -3.41 -10.94 11.15
N ASP A 259 -3.72 -12.19 11.51
CA ASP A 259 -4.04 -13.27 10.56
C ASP A 259 -5.41 -13.05 9.89
N ASP A 260 -6.39 -12.54 10.64
CA ASP A 260 -7.68 -12.08 10.11
C ASP A 260 -7.47 -11.00 9.04
N LEU A 261 -6.65 -9.99 9.34
CA LEU A 261 -6.34 -8.89 8.42
C LEU A 261 -5.62 -9.40 7.17
N GLN A 262 -4.59 -10.23 7.34
CA GLN A 262 -3.88 -10.85 6.23
C GLN A 262 -4.82 -11.67 5.34
N THR A 263 -5.70 -12.48 5.95
CA THR A 263 -6.70 -13.30 5.23
C THR A 263 -7.68 -12.43 4.45
N ALA A 264 -8.17 -11.35 5.06
CA ALA A 264 -9.09 -10.41 4.42
C ALA A 264 -8.43 -9.67 3.24
N LEU A 265 -7.18 -9.23 3.40
CA LEU A 265 -6.40 -8.59 2.33
C LEU A 265 -6.12 -9.57 1.17
N VAL A 266 -5.61 -10.78 1.46
CA VAL A 266 -5.32 -11.80 0.42
C VAL A 266 -6.58 -12.17 -0.36
N LYS A 267 -7.72 -12.34 0.32
CA LYS A 267 -9.00 -12.66 -0.32
C LYS A 267 -9.55 -11.48 -1.13
N GLY A 268 -9.66 -10.31 -0.52
CA GLY A 268 -10.28 -9.13 -1.14
C GLY A 268 -9.48 -8.54 -2.29
N LEU A 269 -8.15 -8.66 -2.25
CA LEU A 269 -7.24 -8.25 -3.32
C LEU A 269 -6.86 -9.39 -4.27
N LYS A 270 -7.51 -10.56 -4.16
CA LYS A 270 -7.32 -11.72 -5.05
C LYS A 270 -5.85 -12.09 -5.24
N LEU A 271 -5.01 -11.93 -4.22
CA LEU A 271 -3.54 -12.07 -4.33
C LEU A 271 -3.12 -13.53 -4.60
N ALA A 272 -4.04 -14.47 -4.38
CA ALA A 272 -3.92 -15.87 -4.73
C ALA A 272 -4.07 -16.19 -6.22
N GLU A 273 -4.58 -15.25 -7.02
CA GLU A 273 -4.82 -15.41 -8.46
C GLU A 273 -3.60 -14.91 -9.24
N ASP A 274 -3.12 -15.67 -10.22
CA ASP A 274 -1.96 -15.27 -11.03
C ASP A 274 -2.22 -14.04 -11.90
N ARG A 275 -3.48 -13.85 -12.28
CA ARG A 275 -4.01 -12.72 -13.06
C ARG A 275 -5.43 -12.43 -12.64
N VAL A 276 -5.82 -11.16 -12.67
CA VAL A 276 -7.18 -10.70 -12.40
C VAL A 276 -7.62 -9.82 -13.56
N GLU A 277 -8.81 -10.09 -14.12
CA GLU A 277 -9.42 -9.22 -15.13
C GLU A 277 -10.03 -7.99 -14.44
N VAL A 278 -9.35 -6.86 -14.54
CA VAL A 278 -9.74 -5.62 -13.84
C VAL A 278 -10.62 -4.68 -14.68
N ASP A 279 -10.62 -4.82 -16.01
CA ASP A 279 -11.25 -3.88 -16.95
C ASP A 279 -12.78 -3.72 -16.81
N ARG A 280 -13.45 -4.70 -16.20
CA ARG A 280 -14.91 -4.72 -15.97
C ARG A 280 -15.31 -4.38 -14.54
N LEU A 281 -14.36 -4.10 -13.66
CA LEU A 281 -14.61 -3.87 -12.24
C LEU A 281 -14.90 -2.38 -11.97
N PRO A 282 -15.70 -2.05 -10.93
CA PRO A 282 -15.84 -0.67 -10.46
C PRO A 282 -14.47 -0.06 -10.14
N SER A 283 -14.29 1.24 -10.37
CA SER A 283 -12.98 1.90 -10.22
C SER A 283 -12.33 1.68 -8.84
N THR A 284 -13.13 1.58 -7.78
CA THR A 284 -12.68 1.35 -6.40
C THR A 284 -12.13 -0.06 -6.14
N GLU A 285 -12.59 -1.06 -6.89
CA GLU A 285 -12.06 -2.44 -6.89
C GLU A 285 -10.93 -2.57 -7.92
N ARG A 286 -11.13 -2.05 -9.14
CA ARG A 286 -10.15 -2.03 -10.22
C ARG A 286 -8.83 -1.43 -9.75
N ASP A 287 -8.85 -0.24 -9.15
CA ASP A 287 -7.61 0.46 -8.76
C ASP A 287 -6.89 -0.29 -7.63
N ALA A 288 -7.63 -0.78 -6.62
CA ALA A 288 -7.08 -1.61 -5.54
C ALA A 288 -6.36 -2.84 -6.09
N LEU A 289 -7.03 -3.59 -6.97
CA LEU A 289 -6.48 -4.79 -7.60
C LEU A 289 -5.34 -4.44 -8.56
N THR A 290 -5.46 -3.41 -9.39
CA THR A 290 -4.43 -3.03 -10.35
C THR A 290 -3.14 -2.68 -9.65
N PHE A 291 -3.19 -1.90 -8.57
CA PHE A 291 -1.98 -1.49 -7.87
C PHE A 291 -1.45 -2.57 -6.90
N SER A 292 -2.31 -3.38 -6.27
CA SER A 292 -1.84 -4.54 -5.50
C SER A 292 -1.27 -5.64 -6.40
N HIS A 293 -1.84 -5.86 -7.59
CA HIS A 293 -1.31 -6.78 -8.61
C HIS A 293 -0.16 -6.19 -9.41
N ALA A 294 -0.03 -4.85 -9.47
CA ALA A 294 1.20 -4.20 -9.85
C ALA A 294 2.26 -4.65 -8.85
N ILE A 295 2.15 -4.31 -7.55
CA ILE A 295 3.05 -4.81 -6.48
C ILE A 295 3.23 -6.32 -6.57
N LYS A 296 2.21 -7.09 -7.00
CA LYS A 296 2.31 -8.52 -7.31
C LYS A 296 3.35 -8.79 -8.42
N GLY A 297 2.94 -8.82 -9.69
CA GLY A 297 3.70 -9.42 -10.80
C GLY A 297 5.14 -8.91 -10.97
N LEU A 298 5.38 -7.69 -10.49
CA LEU A 298 6.56 -7.29 -9.73
C LEU A 298 7.42 -8.49 -9.17
N LEU A 299 7.29 -9.08 -7.95
CA LEU A 299 8.33 -10.01 -7.39
C LEU A 299 8.50 -11.29 -8.15
N ASP A 300 7.40 -11.76 -8.71
CA ASP A 300 7.43 -12.87 -9.64
C ASP A 300 8.52 -12.60 -10.72
N GLN A 301 8.74 -11.34 -11.15
CA GLN A 301 9.86 -10.93 -12.01
C GLN A 301 11.25 -11.03 -11.35
N ARG A 302 11.60 -10.35 -10.24
CA ARG A 302 12.99 -10.44 -9.70
C ARG A 302 13.31 -11.81 -9.13
N LEU A 303 12.38 -12.51 -8.48
CA LEU A 303 12.63 -13.90 -8.08
C LEU A 303 12.87 -14.78 -9.30
N LYS A 304 12.14 -14.57 -10.41
CA LYS A 304 12.41 -15.27 -11.67
C LYS A 304 13.78 -14.93 -12.23
N GLU A 305 14.19 -13.66 -12.26
CA GLU A 305 15.52 -13.25 -12.72
C GLU A 305 16.63 -13.85 -11.86
N ILE A 306 16.50 -13.81 -10.53
CA ILE A 306 17.48 -14.38 -9.60
C ILE A 306 17.50 -15.90 -9.66
N SER A 307 16.37 -16.56 -9.92
CA SER A 307 16.32 -18.03 -10.07
C SER A 307 17.15 -18.57 -11.24
N LYS A 308 17.59 -17.70 -12.17
CA LYS A 308 18.53 -18.06 -13.24
C LYS A 308 19.97 -18.22 -12.76
N GLN A 309 20.31 -17.71 -11.56
CA GLN A 309 21.68 -17.64 -11.05
C GLN A 309 21.85 -18.14 -9.60
N ALA A 310 20.77 -18.24 -8.82
CA ALA A 310 20.80 -18.69 -7.43
C ALA A 310 20.46 -20.19 -7.30
N THR A 311 21.01 -20.86 -6.28
CA THR A 311 20.69 -22.27 -5.99
C THR A 311 19.24 -22.41 -5.47
N PRO A 312 18.64 -23.62 -5.52
CA PRO A 312 17.32 -23.87 -4.93
C PRO A 312 17.22 -23.50 -3.45
N GLU A 313 18.29 -23.69 -2.68
CA GLU A 313 18.39 -23.35 -1.25
C GLU A 313 18.42 -21.84 -1.04
N GLN A 314 19.22 -21.12 -1.83
CA GLN A 314 19.25 -19.66 -1.83
C GLN A 314 17.88 -19.08 -2.21
N MET A 315 17.24 -19.62 -3.26
CA MET A 315 15.89 -19.25 -3.66
C MET A 315 14.87 -19.53 -2.56
N LYS A 316 14.95 -20.67 -1.88
CA LYS A 316 14.07 -20.98 -0.74
C LYS A 316 14.28 -19.99 0.41
N ALA A 317 15.53 -19.69 0.77
CA ALA A 317 15.86 -18.73 1.82
C ALA A 317 15.33 -17.32 1.50
N MET A 318 15.54 -16.82 0.28
CA MET A 318 15.04 -15.51 -0.14
C MET A 318 13.51 -15.44 -0.09
N LYS A 319 12.83 -16.44 -0.65
CA LYS A 319 11.36 -16.55 -0.60
C LYS A 319 10.83 -16.51 0.83
N THR A 320 11.43 -17.30 1.74
CA THR A 320 11.06 -17.31 3.15
C THR A 320 11.30 -15.96 3.82
N ALA A 321 12.46 -15.32 3.64
CA ALA A 321 12.77 -14.04 4.26
C ALA A 321 11.85 -12.90 3.76
N THR A 322 11.54 -12.85 2.47
CA THR A 322 10.58 -11.89 1.91
C THR A 322 9.15 -12.14 2.43
N THR A 323 8.70 -13.40 2.49
CA THR A 323 7.38 -13.74 3.07
C THR A 323 7.29 -13.33 4.55
N LEU A 324 8.30 -13.67 5.36
CA LEU A 324 8.35 -13.31 6.79
C LEU A 324 8.36 -11.79 7.00
N MET A 325 9.02 -11.02 6.13
CA MET A 325 8.97 -9.55 6.19
C MET A 325 7.54 -9.05 5.98
N PHE A 326 6.84 -9.48 4.93
CA PHE A 326 5.46 -9.04 4.67
C PHE A 326 4.46 -9.49 5.74
N GLU A 327 4.59 -10.72 6.25
CA GLU A 327 3.75 -11.22 7.35
C GLU A 327 3.96 -10.37 8.61
N ASN A 328 5.20 -10.03 8.96
CA ASN A 328 5.49 -9.19 10.12
C ASN A 328 5.16 -7.70 9.94
N LEU A 329 5.06 -7.19 8.71
CA LEU A 329 4.52 -5.85 8.45
C LEU A 329 3.02 -5.77 8.77
N ILE A 330 2.25 -6.83 8.51
CA ILE A 330 0.85 -6.92 8.95
C ILE A 330 0.77 -6.98 10.47
N VAL A 331 1.60 -7.80 11.13
CA VAL A 331 1.70 -7.85 12.60
C VAL A 331 2.05 -6.47 13.17
N ALA A 332 3.03 -5.76 12.60
CA ALA A 332 3.40 -4.40 13.01
C ALA A 332 2.25 -3.39 12.86
N SER A 333 1.47 -3.49 11.78
CA SER A 333 0.32 -2.60 11.57
C SER A 333 -0.84 -2.87 12.55
N GLN A 334 -1.10 -4.14 12.90
CA GLN A 334 -2.05 -4.51 13.95
C GLN A 334 -1.57 -4.02 15.32
N LEU A 335 -0.26 -4.18 15.59
CA LEU A 335 0.39 -3.78 16.82
C LEU A 335 0.32 -2.27 17.06
N GLU A 336 0.61 -1.47 16.03
CA GLU A 336 0.49 0.00 16.08
C GLU A 336 -0.97 0.43 16.32
N PHE A 337 -1.91 -0.23 15.64
CA PHE A 337 -3.35 0.03 15.80
C PHE A 337 -3.83 -0.24 17.23
N GLU A 338 -3.49 -1.40 17.78
CA GLU A 338 -3.84 -1.76 19.16
C GLU A 338 -3.15 -0.83 20.15
N ALA A 339 -1.87 -0.50 19.97
CA ALA A 339 -1.16 0.49 20.78
C ALA A 339 -1.91 1.84 20.81
N GLY A 340 -2.37 2.32 19.64
CA GLY A 340 -3.15 3.56 19.54
C GLY A 340 -4.47 3.51 20.31
N LEU A 341 -5.17 2.37 20.30
CA LEU A 341 -6.40 2.17 21.08
C LEU A 341 -6.11 2.15 22.59
N TRP A 342 -5.05 1.45 23.03
CA TRP A 342 -4.66 1.41 24.46
C TRP A 342 -4.17 2.77 24.97
N ASP A 343 -3.48 3.57 24.14
CA ASP A 343 -3.03 4.93 24.48
C ASP A 343 -4.22 5.88 24.68
N GLU A 344 -5.29 5.76 23.87
CA GLU A 344 -6.54 6.48 24.11
C GLU A 344 -7.21 6.08 25.44
N VAL A 345 -7.20 4.79 25.81
CA VAL A 345 -7.74 4.32 27.10
C VAL A 345 -6.90 4.80 28.29
N LEU A 346 -5.64 5.20 28.08
CA LEU A 346 -4.79 5.83 29.11
C LEU A 346 -4.98 7.35 29.23
N GLN A 347 -5.53 7.99 28.20
CA GLN A 347 -5.81 9.43 28.16
C GLN A 347 -7.21 9.78 28.72
N ARG A 348 -7.99 8.77 29.11
CA ARG A 348 -9.32 8.86 29.74
C ARG A 348 -9.27 8.45 31.21
#